data_AF-A0A1G1JQ72-F1
#
_entry.id   AF-A0A1G1JQ72-F1
#
_cell.length_a   1.000
_cell.length_b   1.000
_cell.length_c   1.000
_cell.angle_alpha   90.00
_cell.angle_beta   90.00
_cell.angle_gamma   90.00
#
_symmetry.space_group_name_H-M   'P 1'
#
loop_
_entity.id
_entity.type
_entity.pdbx_description
1 polymer ?
#
loop_
_entity_poly.entity_id
_entity_poly.type
_entity_poly.pdbx_seq_one_letter_code
_entity_poly.pdbx_strand_id
1 'polypeptide(L)'
;MAKQRQAWGTRLGIIMAVAGSAIGLGNFLRFPVQAASNGGGAFMIPYFISLFLLGIPLMWIEWTLGRYGGGFEHGTAPGIFHTMWRKSRFIKYFGVIGIFGPLVIFIYYTYIESWTLAYSFFALTGKYSGLGTQESMQSFLRGFQGLEKNLYFSGLGPSYLFFIITFLANITVIYYGIKGGIERLCKVAMPLLFIFGIIIMLRVLSLGIPDPSRPSWNLTNGLGFLWNPDFSALRSAKVWLAAAGQIFFTLSVGIGVILTYASYLSKGDDVVLSGLSAVSTNEFAEVVIGGSIVIPAAFMFFGPQGVEQVARAGAFNLGFVTMPLIFERVIMGAFFGCIWFLLLFLAGITSSVSLAQPAVAFLEDEFDISRPRAVTIFGIVTFLLCQPSIFLLSKGVVNELDFWGGTFCLVLFATFETILFAWVFGMERAWTEIHHGADMRVPRVYKFIIKYVTPLFLLFILGFWFYQDGIPTLMMKSVPQADRPVVLATRAGLIILFLILSYLVHVAWRKKRRAANFKGAKA
;
A
#
# COMPACT_ATOMS: atom_id res chain seq x y z
N MET A 1 29.72 22.58 -6.77
CA MET A 1 29.51 21.29 -7.45
C MET A 1 28.02 21.12 -7.68
N ALA A 2 27.59 20.78 -8.90
CA ALA A 2 26.20 20.40 -9.14
C ALA A 2 25.89 19.13 -8.31
N LYS A 3 24.81 19.18 -7.54
CA LYS A 3 24.41 18.09 -6.63
C LYS A 3 23.96 16.91 -7.51
N GLN A 4 24.72 15.81 -7.52
CA GLN A 4 24.38 14.65 -8.35
C GLN A 4 23.13 13.98 -7.78
N ARG A 5 22.05 13.90 -8.57
CA ARG A 5 20.80 13.20 -8.20
C ARG A 5 21.12 11.74 -7.90
N GLN A 6 20.45 11.16 -6.89
CA GLN A 6 20.59 9.74 -6.60
C GLN A 6 20.12 8.89 -7.80
N ALA A 7 20.64 7.67 -7.89
CA ALA A 7 20.23 6.69 -8.88
C ALA A 7 20.16 5.32 -8.22
N TRP A 8 19.40 4.42 -8.84
CA TRP A 8 19.39 3.01 -8.47
C TRP A 8 20.77 2.38 -8.75
N GLY A 9 21.22 1.51 -7.85
CA GLY A 9 22.46 0.77 -8.01
C GLY A 9 22.37 -0.33 -9.05
N THR A 10 21.21 -0.96 -9.20
CA THR A 10 20.96 -2.06 -10.14
C THR A 10 19.50 -2.07 -10.61
N ARG A 11 19.25 -2.61 -11.80
CA ARG A 11 17.89 -2.83 -12.32
C ARG A 11 17.07 -3.77 -11.42
N LEU A 12 17.67 -4.87 -10.96
CA LEU A 12 16.99 -5.76 -10.01
C LEU A 12 16.63 -5.01 -8.72
N GLY A 13 17.46 -4.07 -8.29
CA GLY A 13 17.21 -3.21 -7.14
C GLY A 13 15.92 -2.41 -7.23
N ILE A 14 15.67 -1.72 -8.35
CA ILE A 14 14.40 -1.00 -8.54
C ILE A 14 13.21 -1.95 -8.67
N ILE A 15 13.35 -3.08 -9.37
CA ILE A 15 12.26 -4.07 -9.49
C ILE A 15 11.87 -4.58 -8.10
N MET A 16 12.83 -4.94 -7.25
CA MET A 16 12.57 -5.38 -5.88
C MET A 16 12.04 -4.26 -5.00
N ALA A 17 12.45 -3.01 -5.21
CA ALA A 17 11.93 -1.87 -4.44
C ALA A 17 10.48 -1.58 -4.79
N VAL A 18 10.11 -1.58 -6.08
CA VAL A 18 8.73 -1.43 -6.51
C VAL A 18 7.89 -2.64 -6.09
N ALA A 19 8.40 -3.86 -6.26
CA ALA A 19 7.72 -5.06 -5.78
C ALA A 19 7.54 -5.04 -4.25
N GLY A 20 8.52 -4.56 -3.47
CA GLY A 20 8.41 -4.40 -2.02
C GLY A 20 7.48 -3.27 -1.58
N SER A 21 7.30 -2.24 -2.42
CA SER A 21 6.26 -1.23 -2.19
C SER A 21 4.84 -1.73 -2.47
N ALA A 22 4.72 -2.76 -3.30
CA ALA A 22 3.46 -3.42 -3.64
C ALA A 22 3.12 -4.53 -2.63
N ILE A 23 4.11 -5.39 -2.34
CA ILE A 23 3.98 -6.51 -1.39
C ILE A 23 4.03 -5.98 0.04
N GLY A 24 2.85 -5.64 0.55
CA GLY A 24 2.65 -5.12 1.90
C GLY A 24 1.76 -6.00 2.76
N LEU A 25 1.24 -5.40 3.84
CA LEU A 25 0.21 -6.01 4.68
C LEU A 25 -1.07 -6.35 3.89
N GLY A 26 -1.30 -5.65 2.77
CA GLY A 26 -2.44 -5.88 1.89
C GLY A 26 -2.53 -7.29 1.34
N ASN A 27 -1.41 -7.83 0.87
CA ASN A 27 -1.34 -9.13 0.21
C ASN A 27 -1.71 -10.27 1.15
N PHE A 28 -1.26 -10.17 2.41
CA PHE A 28 -1.45 -11.22 3.41
C PHE A 28 -2.68 -11.02 4.27
N LEU A 29 -3.20 -9.79 4.41
CA LEU A 29 -4.33 -9.50 5.29
C LEU A 29 -5.57 -9.04 4.53
N ARG A 30 -5.42 -8.07 3.62
CA ARG A 30 -6.56 -7.47 2.91
C ARG A 30 -7.09 -8.39 1.82
N PHE A 31 -6.22 -8.97 0.98
CA PHE A 31 -6.64 -9.85 -0.11
C PHE A 31 -7.47 -11.05 0.38
N PRO A 32 -7.04 -11.81 1.40
CA PRO A 32 -7.86 -12.91 1.93
C PRO A 32 -9.24 -12.47 2.40
N VAL A 33 -9.33 -11.31 3.07
CA VAL A 33 -10.62 -10.74 3.50
C VAL A 33 -11.48 -10.35 2.30
N GLN A 34 -10.91 -9.73 1.27
CA GLN A 34 -11.66 -9.33 0.08
C GLN A 34 -12.16 -10.54 -0.70
N ALA A 35 -11.31 -11.55 -0.92
CA ALA A 35 -11.72 -12.77 -1.60
C ALA A 35 -12.82 -13.49 -0.81
N ALA A 36 -12.63 -13.71 0.50
CA ALA A 36 -13.62 -14.39 1.33
C ALA A 36 -14.95 -13.65 1.45
N SER A 37 -14.94 -12.31 1.55
CA SER A 37 -16.15 -11.52 1.71
C SER A 37 -16.95 -11.31 0.42
N ASN A 38 -16.37 -11.63 -0.74
CA ASN A 38 -16.94 -11.34 -2.06
C ASN A 38 -17.09 -12.61 -2.92
N GLY A 39 -17.35 -13.76 -2.27
CA GLY A 39 -17.69 -15.00 -2.97
C GLY A 39 -16.49 -15.88 -3.36
N GLY A 40 -15.36 -15.75 -2.66
CA GLY A 40 -14.20 -16.62 -2.82
C GLY A 40 -13.69 -16.65 -4.26
N GLY A 41 -13.78 -17.80 -4.92
CA GLY A 41 -13.38 -17.95 -6.32
C GLY A 41 -14.07 -17.01 -7.31
N ALA A 42 -15.28 -16.53 -7.01
CA ALA A 42 -15.96 -15.56 -7.87
C ALA A 42 -15.23 -14.22 -7.93
N PHE A 43 -14.63 -13.79 -6.80
CA PHE A 43 -13.87 -12.54 -6.69
C PHE A 43 -12.62 -12.55 -7.60
N MET A 44 -12.02 -13.71 -7.82
CA MET A 44 -10.80 -13.84 -8.64
C MET A 44 -11.02 -13.42 -10.10
N ILE A 45 -12.23 -13.58 -10.63
CA ILE A 45 -12.53 -13.19 -12.03
C ILE A 45 -12.48 -11.66 -12.20
N PRO A 46 -13.27 -10.85 -11.47
CA PRO A 46 -13.14 -9.39 -11.50
C PRO A 46 -11.75 -8.89 -11.08
N TYR A 47 -11.07 -9.61 -10.19
CA TYR A 47 -9.70 -9.29 -9.77
C TYR A 47 -8.73 -9.33 -10.94
N PHE A 48 -8.65 -10.45 -11.67
CA PHE A 48 -7.76 -10.56 -12.83
C PHE A 48 -8.17 -9.64 -13.98
N ILE A 49 -9.48 -9.44 -14.21
CA ILE A 49 -9.95 -8.45 -15.20
C ILE A 49 -9.46 -7.05 -14.81
N SER A 50 -9.56 -6.67 -13.54
CA SER A 50 -9.06 -5.38 -13.05
C SER A 50 -7.54 -5.29 -13.14
N LEU A 51 -6.80 -6.39 -12.90
CA LEU A 51 -5.35 -6.44 -13.09
C LEU A 51 -4.97 -6.11 -14.54
N PHE A 52 -5.63 -6.73 -15.53
CA PHE A 52 -5.33 -6.52 -16.94
C PHE A 52 -5.81 -5.17 -17.48
N LEU A 53 -6.95 -4.66 -17.00
CA LEU A 53 -7.55 -3.42 -17.53
C LEU A 53 -7.16 -2.15 -16.77
N LEU A 54 -6.71 -2.27 -15.52
CA LEU A 54 -6.30 -1.16 -14.67
C LEU A 54 -4.87 -1.32 -14.16
N GLY A 55 -4.56 -2.42 -13.46
CA GLY A 55 -3.30 -2.58 -12.74
C GLY A 55 -2.05 -2.47 -13.63
N ILE A 56 -1.95 -3.34 -14.64
CA ILE A 56 -0.84 -3.35 -15.60
C ILE A 56 -0.75 -2.01 -16.39
N PRO A 57 -1.85 -1.49 -16.97
CA PRO A 57 -1.84 -0.17 -17.61
C PRO A 57 -1.32 0.96 -16.72
N LEU A 58 -1.85 1.09 -15.50
CA LEU A 58 -1.49 2.15 -14.56
C LEU A 58 -0.04 2.04 -14.12
N MET A 59 0.44 0.83 -13.85
CA MET A 59 1.85 0.60 -13.55
C MET A 59 2.74 1.14 -14.68
N TRP A 60 2.44 0.80 -15.94
CA TRP A 60 3.25 1.29 -17.05
C TRP A 60 3.17 2.81 -17.21
N ILE A 61 2.01 3.40 -16.96
CA ILE A 61 1.84 4.86 -16.92
C ILE A 61 2.78 5.45 -15.87
N GLU A 62 2.73 5.00 -14.62
CA GLU A 62 3.53 5.56 -13.53
C GLU A 62 5.04 5.40 -13.75
N TRP A 63 5.51 4.23 -14.17
CA TRP A 63 6.93 4.03 -14.46
C TRP A 63 7.41 4.96 -15.58
N THR A 64 6.61 5.09 -16.64
CA THR A 64 6.94 5.97 -17.78
C THR A 64 6.94 7.43 -17.36
N LEU A 65 5.92 7.86 -16.60
CA LEU A 65 5.80 9.21 -16.07
C LEU A 65 6.96 9.58 -15.14
N GLY A 66 7.28 8.69 -14.21
CA GLY A 66 8.39 8.83 -13.28
C GLY A 66 9.70 9.05 -14.02
N ARG A 67 10.07 8.13 -14.91
CA ARG A 67 11.30 8.22 -15.70
C ARG A 67 11.34 9.50 -16.55
N TYR A 68 10.24 9.85 -17.21
CA TYR A 68 10.14 11.07 -18.00
C TYR A 68 10.38 12.32 -17.15
N GLY A 69 9.70 12.44 -16.00
CA GLY A 69 9.86 13.58 -15.09
C GLY A 69 11.23 13.64 -14.41
N GLY A 70 11.83 12.48 -14.10
CA GLY A 70 13.19 12.36 -13.59
C GLY A 70 14.23 12.96 -14.54
N GLY A 71 14.01 12.86 -15.85
CA GLY A 71 14.82 13.52 -16.87
C GLY A 71 14.78 15.06 -16.83
N PHE A 72 13.81 15.65 -16.11
CA PHE A 72 13.73 17.09 -15.82
C PHE A 72 14.02 17.41 -14.35
N GLU A 73 14.67 16.50 -13.63
CA GLU A 73 15.00 16.63 -12.20
C GLU A 73 13.77 16.80 -11.29
N HIS A 74 12.62 16.24 -11.70
CA HIS A 74 11.40 16.23 -10.92
C HIS A 74 11.05 14.81 -10.49
N GLY A 75 11.09 14.55 -9.18
CA GLY A 75 10.80 13.24 -8.61
C GLY A 75 9.40 13.06 -8.05
N THR A 76 8.54 14.08 -8.12
CA THR A 76 7.21 14.02 -7.54
C THR A 76 6.16 14.53 -8.51
N ALA A 77 4.94 14.01 -8.36
CA ALA A 77 3.85 14.29 -9.28
C ALA A 77 3.60 15.78 -9.58
N PRO A 78 3.70 16.75 -8.63
CA PRO A 78 3.57 18.17 -8.98
C PRO A 78 4.57 18.63 -10.06
N GLY A 79 5.82 18.20 -9.94
CA GLY A 79 6.90 18.51 -10.88
C GLY A 79 6.70 17.78 -12.20
N ILE A 80 6.49 16.47 -12.13
CA ILE A 80 6.29 15.62 -13.31
C ILE A 80 5.10 16.12 -14.13
N PHE A 81 3.95 16.36 -13.49
CA PHE A 81 2.75 16.79 -14.20
C PHE A 81 2.94 18.17 -14.86
N HIS A 82 3.69 19.07 -14.21
CA HIS A 82 4.03 20.35 -14.82
C HIS A 82 4.91 20.20 -16.06
N THR A 83 5.84 19.25 -16.10
CA THR A 83 6.70 19.02 -17.28
C THR A 83 5.91 18.52 -18.48
N MET A 84 4.83 17.77 -18.25
CA MET A 84 3.96 17.23 -19.29
C MET A 84 3.02 18.28 -19.87
N TRP A 85 2.52 19.19 -19.05
CA TRP A 85 1.60 20.24 -19.48
C TRP A 85 2.02 21.63 -19.00
N ARG A 86 3.18 22.08 -19.49
CA ARG A 86 3.78 23.40 -19.14
C ARG A 86 2.85 24.59 -19.39
N LYS A 87 1.91 24.46 -20.34
CA LYS A 87 0.91 25.50 -20.66
C LYS A 87 -0.06 25.75 -19.50
N SER A 88 -0.37 24.73 -18.69
CA SER A 88 -1.27 24.87 -17.54
C SER A 88 -0.51 25.32 -16.30
N ARG A 89 -0.99 26.41 -15.67
CA ARG A 89 -0.45 26.87 -14.38
C ARG A 89 -0.93 26.02 -13.20
N PHE A 90 -2.03 25.28 -13.37
CA PHE A 90 -2.72 24.58 -12.29
C PHE A 90 -2.41 23.08 -12.22
N ILE A 91 -1.88 22.48 -13.30
CA ILE A 91 -1.71 21.02 -13.38
C ILE A 91 -0.87 20.42 -12.23
N LYS A 92 0.12 21.17 -11.73
CA LYS A 92 0.95 20.77 -10.58
C LYS A 92 0.16 20.53 -9.28
N TYR A 93 -0.98 21.19 -9.09
CA TYR A 93 -1.79 21.03 -7.89
C TYR A 93 -2.57 19.71 -7.88
N PHE A 94 -2.93 19.17 -9.05
CA PHE A 94 -3.46 17.80 -9.14
C PHE A 94 -2.41 16.76 -8.72
N GLY A 95 -1.12 17.07 -8.94
CA GLY A 95 -0.01 16.25 -8.47
C GLY A 95 0.19 16.24 -6.95
N VAL A 96 -0.41 17.17 -6.19
CA VAL A 96 -0.26 17.21 -4.72
C VAL A 96 -0.75 15.91 -4.08
N ILE A 97 -1.74 15.25 -4.67
CA ILE A 97 -2.26 13.97 -4.19
C ILE A 97 -1.16 12.89 -4.16
N GLY A 98 -0.22 12.92 -5.11
CA GLY A 98 0.92 11.99 -5.17
C GLY A 98 2.00 12.21 -4.09
N ILE A 99 1.83 13.24 -3.24
CA ILE A 99 2.62 13.44 -2.01
C ILE A 99 1.73 13.22 -0.80
N PHE A 100 0.51 13.77 -0.83
CA PHE A 100 -0.46 13.69 0.24
C PHE A 100 -0.90 12.25 0.55
N GLY A 101 -1.28 11.46 -0.47
CA GLY A 101 -1.76 10.09 -0.30
C GLY A 101 -0.73 9.21 0.43
N PRO A 102 0.50 9.06 -0.09
CA PRO A 102 1.54 8.28 0.57
C PRO A 102 1.86 8.76 1.99
N LEU A 103 1.89 10.08 2.21
CA LEU A 103 2.10 10.66 3.54
C LEU A 103 0.99 10.28 4.52
N VAL A 104 -0.28 10.34 4.09
CA VAL A 104 -1.44 9.93 4.90
C VAL A 104 -1.38 8.44 5.23
N ILE A 105 -1.02 7.60 4.26
CA ILE A 105 -0.89 6.15 4.49
C ILE A 105 0.23 5.88 5.50
N PHE A 106 1.40 6.51 5.32
CA PHE A 106 2.54 6.37 6.24
C PHE A 106 2.18 6.63 7.71
N ILE A 107 1.33 7.63 7.97
CA ILE A 107 0.93 8.08 9.32
C ILE A 107 0.28 6.97 10.16
N TYR A 108 -0.61 6.15 9.58
CA TYR A 108 -1.23 5.05 10.33
C TYR A 108 -0.54 3.71 10.07
N TYR A 109 -0.01 3.51 8.87
CA TYR A 109 0.59 2.25 8.46
C TYR A 109 1.83 1.91 9.30
N THR A 110 2.67 2.89 9.64
CA THR A 110 3.87 2.68 10.48
C THR A 110 3.51 2.20 11.89
N TYR A 111 2.34 2.58 12.41
CA TYR A 111 1.86 2.08 13.70
C TYR A 111 1.40 0.62 13.60
N ILE A 112 0.69 0.25 12.54
CA ILE A 112 0.24 -1.13 12.31
C ILE A 112 1.44 -2.05 12.02
N GLU A 113 2.40 -1.57 11.25
CA GLU A 113 3.69 -2.23 11.03
C GLU A 113 4.36 -2.56 12.36
N SER A 114 4.35 -1.66 13.34
CA SER A 114 4.98 -1.92 14.64
C SER A 114 4.29 -3.03 15.44
N TRP A 115 2.99 -3.25 15.23
CA TRP A 115 2.28 -4.37 15.84
C TRP A 115 2.83 -5.69 15.35
N THR A 116 3.19 -5.79 14.07
CA THR A 116 3.76 -7.03 13.50
C THR A 116 5.09 -7.37 14.15
N LEU A 117 5.98 -6.38 14.35
CA LEU A 117 7.24 -6.58 15.06
C LEU A 117 6.99 -7.04 16.50
N ALA A 118 6.05 -6.40 17.21
CA ALA A 118 5.68 -6.79 18.57
C ALA A 118 5.15 -8.23 18.64
N TYR A 119 4.27 -8.60 17.72
CA TYR A 119 3.68 -9.93 17.68
C TYR A 119 4.68 -11.02 17.28
N SER A 120 5.70 -10.72 16.46
CA SER A 120 6.80 -11.66 16.25
C SER A 120 7.57 -11.93 17.54
N PHE A 121 7.81 -10.88 18.34
CA PHE A 121 8.47 -11.01 19.63
C PHE A 121 7.58 -11.77 20.63
N PHE A 122 6.28 -11.51 20.66
CA PHE A 122 5.33 -12.22 21.52
C PHE A 122 5.18 -13.69 21.15
N ALA A 123 5.21 -14.03 19.85
CA ALA A 123 5.23 -15.41 19.38
C ALA A 123 6.49 -16.14 19.87
N LEU A 124 7.66 -15.51 19.69
CA LEU A 124 8.95 -16.07 20.06
C LEU A 124 9.08 -16.29 21.58
N THR A 125 8.56 -15.36 22.37
CA THR A 125 8.60 -15.42 23.84
C THR A 125 7.44 -16.20 24.46
N GLY A 126 6.48 -16.65 23.65
CA GLY A 126 5.29 -17.36 24.13
C GLY A 126 4.34 -16.49 24.94
N LYS A 127 4.34 -15.16 24.78
CA LYS A 127 3.55 -14.24 25.63
C LYS A 127 2.04 -14.43 25.51
N TYR A 128 1.55 -14.86 24.34
CA TYR A 128 0.15 -15.22 24.12
C TYR A 128 -0.08 -16.74 24.05
N SER A 129 0.93 -17.55 24.41
CA SER A 129 0.82 -19.00 24.39
C SER A 129 -0.28 -19.49 25.34
N GLY A 130 -1.09 -20.43 24.89
CA GLY A 130 -2.23 -20.95 25.64
C GLY A 130 -3.53 -20.14 25.49
N LEU A 131 -3.53 -19.03 24.74
CA LEU A 131 -4.77 -18.34 24.36
C LEU A 131 -5.47 -19.11 23.24
N GLY A 132 -6.48 -19.91 23.61
CA GLY A 132 -7.17 -20.81 22.68
C GLY A 132 -8.48 -20.28 22.07
N THR A 133 -8.98 -19.13 22.54
CA THR A 133 -10.29 -18.58 22.14
C THR A 133 -10.18 -17.24 21.42
N GLN A 134 -11.18 -16.93 20.60
CA GLN A 134 -11.21 -15.68 19.85
C GLN A 134 -11.28 -14.45 20.79
N GLU A 135 -12.07 -14.54 21.84
CA GLU A 135 -12.24 -13.46 22.82
C GLU A 135 -10.94 -13.16 23.56
N SER A 136 -10.19 -14.19 23.96
CA SER A 136 -8.94 -14.00 24.70
C SER A 136 -7.83 -13.41 23.83
N MET A 137 -7.73 -13.82 22.56
CA MET A 137 -6.76 -13.24 21.62
C MET A 137 -7.16 -11.83 21.18
N GLN A 138 -8.46 -11.54 21.03
CA GLN A 138 -8.94 -10.16 20.83
C GLN A 138 -8.62 -9.26 22.03
N SER A 139 -8.83 -9.76 23.24
CA SER A 139 -8.45 -9.06 24.47
C SER A 139 -6.94 -8.79 24.51
N PHE A 140 -6.11 -9.77 24.13
CA PHE A 140 -4.67 -9.59 24.02
C PHE A 140 -4.29 -8.45 23.07
N LEU A 141 -4.88 -8.42 21.87
CA LEU A 141 -4.67 -7.35 20.89
C LEU A 141 -5.12 -5.98 21.43
N ARG A 142 -6.33 -5.89 21.97
CA ARG A 142 -6.86 -4.64 22.51
C ARG A 142 -6.03 -4.13 23.70
N GLY A 143 -5.56 -5.04 24.54
CA GLY A 143 -4.66 -4.72 25.65
C GLY A 143 -3.32 -4.17 25.17
N PHE A 144 -2.71 -4.81 24.17
CA PHE A 144 -1.49 -4.32 23.54
C PHE A 144 -1.70 -2.92 22.95
N GLN A 145 -2.81 -2.70 22.26
CA GLN A 145 -3.19 -1.41 21.67
C GLN A 145 -3.56 -0.34 22.72
N GLY A 146 -3.57 -0.67 24.02
CA GLY A 146 -3.98 0.26 25.08
C GLY A 146 -5.48 0.58 25.10
N LEU A 147 -6.31 -0.21 24.41
CA LEU A 147 -7.76 -0.05 24.35
C LEU A 147 -8.48 -0.67 25.56
N GLU A 148 -7.81 -1.55 26.27
CA GLU A 148 -8.26 -2.14 27.52
C GLU A 148 -7.06 -2.46 28.41
N LYS A 149 -7.31 -2.67 29.71
CA LYS A 149 -6.30 -3.20 30.63
C LYS A 149 -6.59 -4.68 30.84
N ASN A 150 -5.56 -5.51 30.77
CA ASN A 150 -5.69 -6.94 30.99
C ASN A 150 -4.45 -7.49 31.72
N LEU A 151 -4.39 -8.81 31.88
CA LEU A 151 -3.30 -9.51 32.57
C LEU A 151 -1.93 -9.33 31.90
N TYR A 152 -1.91 -9.05 30.60
CA TYR A 152 -0.68 -8.99 29.78
C TYR A 152 -0.14 -7.57 29.60
N PHE A 153 -1.04 -6.59 29.66
CA PHE A 153 -0.77 -5.18 29.36
C PHE A 153 -1.55 -4.26 30.31
N SER A 154 -0.81 -3.40 31.01
CA SER A 154 -1.35 -2.39 31.92
C SER A 154 -1.63 -1.04 31.24
N GLY A 155 -1.21 -0.87 29.98
CA GLY A 155 -1.42 0.33 29.18
C GLY A 155 -0.64 0.29 27.85
N LEU A 156 -0.63 1.43 27.16
CA LEU A 156 -0.08 1.60 25.80
C LEU A 156 1.46 1.50 25.70
N GLY A 157 2.18 1.48 26.84
CA GLY A 157 3.64 1.55 26.89
C GLY A 157 4.37 0.59 25.94
N PRO A 158 4.07 -0.72 25.96
CA PRO A 158 4.69 -1.68 25.04
C PRO A 158 4.43 -1.38 23.57
N SER A 159 3.18 -1.05 23.19
CA SER A 159 2.86 -0.72 21.81
C SER A 159 3.58 0.55 21.34
N TYR A 160 3.66 1.57 22.19
CA TYR A 160 4.39 2.80 21.88
C TYR A 160 5.91 2.57 21.74
N LEU A 161 6.49 1.68 22.55
CA LEU A 161 7.90 1.29 22.43
C LEU A 161 8.19 0.63 21.07
N PHE A 162 7.38 -0.36 20.68
CA PHE A 162 7.53 -1.00 19.36
C PHE A 162 7.30 -0.01 18.22
N PHE A 163 6.39 0.94 18.36
CA PHE A 163 6.22 2.05 17.43
C PHE A 163 7.49 2.88 17.29
N ILE A 164 8.12 3.32 18.38
CA ILE A 164 9.37 4.10 18.33
C ILE A 164 10.46 3.31 17.59
N ILE A 165 10.64 2.02 17.92
CA ILE A 165 11.65 1.16 17.28
C ILE A 165 11.41 1.09 15.77
N THR A 166 10.17 0.80 15.38
CA THR A 166 9.76 0.64 13.97
C THR A 166 9.87 1.95 13.20
N PHE A 167 9.44 3.06 13.82
CA PHE A 167 9.54 4.39 13.23
C PHE A 167 10.99 4.80 13.00
N LEU A 168 11.87 4.60 14.00
CA LEU A 168 13.29 4.90 13.86
C LEU A 168 13.97 4.00 12.82
N ALA A 169 13.58 2.73 12.70
CA ALA A 169 14.07 1.84 11.65
C ALA A 169 13.72 2.39 10.26
N ASN A 170 12.46 2.82 10.06
CA ASN A 170 12.01 3.47 8.83
C ASN A 170 12.81 4.73 8.50
N ILE A 171 12.91 5.67 9.44
CA ILE A 171 13.66 6.92 9.26
C ILE A 171 15.13 6.64 8.94
N THR A 172 15.73 5.62 9.57
CA THR A 172 17.12 5.21 9.32
C THR A 172 17.31 4.71 7.89
N VAL A 173 16.42 3.86 7.38
CA VAL A 173 16.49 3.39 5.99
C VAL A 173 16.38 4.56 5.01
N ILE A 174 15.42 5.46 5.24
CA ILE A 174 15.20 6.63 4.37
C ILE A 174 16.42 7.57 4.40
N TYR A 175 17.06 7.73 5.57
CA TYR A 175 18.27 8.54 5.73
C TYR A 175 19.41 8.10 4.79
N TYR A 176 19.60 6.78 4.59
CA TYR A 176 20.64 6.23 3.72
C TYR A 176 20.35 6.31 2.21
N GLY A 177 19.23 6.88 1.79
CA GLY A 177 18.98 7.11 0.36
C GLY A 177 18.36 5.95 -0.40
N ILE A 178 18.22 6.14 -1.71
CA ILE A 178 17.73 5.12 -2.65
C ILE A 178 18.65 3.88 -2.63
N LYS A 179 19.92 4.05 -3.01
CA LYS A 179 20.88 2.93 -3.14
C LYS A 179 21.34 2.36 -1.79
N GLY A 180 21.67 3.24 -0.83
CA GLY A 180 22.23 2.84 0.46
C GLY A 180 21.20 2.35 1.47
N GLY A 181 19.94 2.79 1.32
CA GLY A 181 18.83 2.46 2.21
C GLY A 181 17.82 1.52 1.55
N ILE A 182 16.94 2.07 0.71
CA ILE A 182 15.76 1.36 0.16
C ILE A 182 16.17 0.13 -0.65
N GLU A 183 17.08 0.26 -1.61
CA GLU A 183 17.53 -0.87 -2.43
C GLU A 183 18.20 -1.96 -1.58
N ARG A 184 19.00 -1.57 -0.59
CA ARG A 184 19.68 -2.51 0.31
C ARG A 184 18.69 -3.26 1.19
N LEU A 185 17.69 -2.54 1.73
CA LEU A 185 16.60 -3.16 2.48
C LEU A 185 15.87 -4.19 1.60
N CYS A 186 15.41 -3.79 0.41
CA CYS A 186 14.61 -4.66 -0.46
C CYS A 186 15.41 -5.88 -0.96
N LYS A 187 16.72 -5.74 -1.20
CA LYS A 187 17.61 -6.86 -1.52
C LYS A 187 17.65 -7.96 -0.45
N VAL A 188 17.35 -7.63 0.80
CA VAL A 188 17.35 -8.58 1.93
C VAL A 188 15.93 -8.97 2.32
N ALA A 189 15.04 -7.98 2.47
CA ALA A 189 13.67 -8.18 2.93
C ALA A 189 12.84 -8.99 1.94
N MET A 190 12.97 -8.76 0.62
CA MET A 190 12.16 -9.46 -0.36
C MET A 190 12.46 -10.97 -0.42
N PRO A 191 13.73 -11.42 -0.53
CA PRO A 191 14.02 -12.86 -0.45
C PRO A 191 13.56 -13.50 0.86
N LEU A 192 13.77 -12.85 2.01
CA LEU A 192 13.33 -13.36 3.31
C LEU A 192 11.81 -13.48 3.40
N LEU A 193 11.08 -12.50 2.89
CA LEU A 193 9.62 -12.51 2.81
C LEU A 193 9.14 -13.74 2.02
N PHE A 194 9.71 -14.00 0.85
CA PHE A 194 9.38 -15.18 0.05
C PHE A 194 9.74 -16.48 0.75
N ILE A 195 10.90 -16.56 1.40
CA ILE A 195 11.31 -17.74 2.17
C ILE A 195 10.30 -18.02 3.29
N PHE A 196 9.96 -17.03 4.10
CA PHE A 196 8.99 -17.18 5.18
C PHE A 196 7.61 -17.56 4.64
N GLY A 197 7.18 -16.90 3.57
CA GLY A 197 5.88 -17.16 2.94
C GLY A 197 5.78 -18.58 2.42
N ILE A 198 6.81 -19.07 1.73
CA ILE A 198 6.87 -20.45 1.22
C ILE A 198 6.89 -21.46 2.37
N ILE A 199 7.67 -21.22 3.44
CA ILE A 199 7.70 -22.12 4.60
C ILE A 199 6.31 -22.24 5.25
N ILE A 200 5.63 -21.11 5.47
CA ILE A 200 4.28 -21.09 6.07
C ILE A 200 3.28 -21.75 5.11
N MET A 201 3.35 -21.42 3.82
CA MET A 201 2.50 -22.02 2.79
C MET A 201 2.65 -23.54 2.79
N LEU A 202 3.87 -24.07 2.69
CA LEU A 202 4.13 -25.50 2.74
C LEU A 202 3.62 -26.14 4.04
N ARG A 203 3.76 -25.42 5.17
CA ARG A 203 3.18 -25.90 6.43
C ARG A 203 1.67 -26.03 6.33
N VAL A 204 0.96 -25.00 5.87
CA VAL A 204 -0.50 -25.02 5.69
C VAL A 204 -0.92 -26.13 4.71
N LEU A 205 -0.21 -26.28 3.60
CA LEU A 205 -0.48 -27.34 2.60
C LEU A 205 -0.19 -28.76 3.13
N SER A 206 0.65 -28.89 4.16
CA SER A 206 0.94 -30.17 4.82
C SER A 206 -0.03 -30.51 5.96
N LEU A 207 -0.93 -29.60 6.32
CA LEU A 207 -1.89 -29.87 7.39
C LEU A 207 -2.86 -30.95 6.94
N GLY A 208 -2.99 -31.99 7.76
CA GLY A 208 -4.06 -32.97 7.63
C GLY A 208 -5.41 -32.37 8.01
N ILE A 209 -6.35 -33.22 8.40
CA ILE A 209 -7.66 -32.78 8.89
C ILE A 209 -7.49 -32.35 10.36
N PRO A 210 -7.61 -31.04 10.71
CA PRO A 210 -7.38 -30.61 12.08
C PRO A 210 -8.43 -31.13 13.06
N ASP A 211 -9.67 -31.30 12.60
CA ASP A 211 -10.79 -31.85 13.37
C ASP A 211 -11.34 -33.10 12.68
N PRO A 212 -11.02 -34.32 13.17
CA PRO A 212 -11.51 -35.57 12.59
C PRO A 212 -13.04 -35.70 12.55
N SER A 213 -13.77 -34.94 13.38
CA SER A 213 -15.25 -34.93 13.36
C SER A 213 -15.82 -34.15 12.17
N ARG A 214 -15.00 -33.35 11.48
CA ARG A 214 -15.39 -32.51 10.35
C ARG A 214 -14.48 -32.77 9.14
N PRO A 215 -14.58 -33.93 8.48
CA PRO A 215 -13.69 -34.30 7.38
C PRO A 215 -13.77 -33.36 6.17
N SER A 216 -14.87 -32.61 6.02
CA SER A 216 -15.01 -31.56 5.02
C SER A 216 -14.14 -30.32 5.26
N TRP A 217 -13.65 -30.11 6.49
CA TRP A 217 -12.78 -28.99 6.85
C TRP A 217 -11.32 -29.34 6.57
N ASN A 218 -11.05 -29.55 5.29
CA ASN A 218 -9.76 -30.00 4.78
C ASN A 218 -9.17 -28.98 3.81
N LEU A 219 -7.89 -29.17 3.50
CA LEU A 219 -7.12 -28.30 2.61
C LEU A 219 -7.76 -28.14 1.23
N THR A 220 -8.20 -29.25 0.61
CA THR A 220 -8.75 -29.25 -0.75
C THR A 220 -9.99 -28.37 -0.85
N ASN A 221 -10.88 -28.45 0.15
CA ASN A 221 -12.07 -27.60 0.21
C ASN A 221 -11.72 -26.14 0.54
N GLY A 222 -10.69 -25.89 1.35
CA GLY A 222 -10.18 -24.55 1.61
C GLY A 222 -9.60 -23.87 0.37
N LEU A 223 -8.83 -24.60 -0.44
CA LEU A 223 -8.39 -24.13 -1.76
C LEU A 223 -9.58 -24.00 -2.72
N GLY A 224 -10.51 -24.96 -2.69
CA GLY A 224 -11.75 -24.90 -3.46
C GLY A 224 -12.58 -23.66 -3.18
N PHE A 225 -12.64 -23.19 -1.93
CA PHE A 225 -13.31 -21.94 -1.57
C PHE A 225 -12.69 -20.73 -2.28
N LEU A 226 -11.35 -20.69 -2.42
CA LEU A 226 -10.65 -19.59 -3.11
C LEU A 226 -10.69 -19.73 -4.64
N TRP A 227 -10.79 -20.94 -5.19
CA TRP A 227 -10.57 -21.19 -6.62
C TRP A 227 -11.78 -21.67 -7.40
N ASN A 228 -12.85 -22.14 -6.74
CA ASN A 228 -14.08 -22.54 -7.40
C ASN A 228 -15.07 -21.36 -7.42
N PRO A 229 -15.36 -20.78 -8.59
CA PRO A 229 -16.21 -19.59 -8.67
C PRO A 229 -17.69 -19.94 -8.54
N ASP A 230 -18.39 -19.22 -7.66
CA ASP A 230 -19.83 -19.07 -7.76
C ASP A 230 -20.17 -17.88 -8.68
N PHE A 231 -20.53 -18.18 -9.92
CA PHE A 231 -20.88 -17.17 -10.92
C PHE A 231 -22.07 -16.28 -10.51
N SER A 232 -22.90 -16.69 -9.54
CA SER A 232 -24.00 -15.88 -9.04
C SER A 232 -23.50 -14.56 -8.42
N ALA A 233 -22.35 -14.57 -7.76
CA ALA A 233 -21.75 -13.41 -7.12
C ALA A 233 -21.29 -12.34 -8.12
N LEU A 234 -20.99 -12.72 -9.38
CA LEU A 234 -20.57 -11.79 -10.43
C LEU A 234 -21.67 -10.78 -10.83
N ARG A 235 -22.93 -11.05 -10.49
CA ARG A 235 -24.06 -10.14 -10.70
C ARG A 235 -24.00 -8.92 -9.77
N SER A 236 -23.20 -8.98 -8.70
CA SER A 236 -23.08 -7.91 -7.72
C SER A 236 -22.00 -6.91 -8.12
N ALA A 237 -22.38 -5.66 -8.36
CA ALA A 237 -21.45 -4.55 -8.63
C ALA A 237 -20.42 -4.37 -7.49
N LYS A 238 -20.79 -4.71 -6.25
CA LYS A 238 -19.90 -4.66 -5.08
C LYS A 238 -18.65 -5.51 -5.27
N VAL A 239 -18.78 -6.71 -5.87
CA VAL A 239 -17.65 -7.63 -6.09
C VAL A 239 -16.63 -7.00 -7.04
N TRP A 240 -17.11 -6.35 -8.11
CA TRP A 240 -16.26 -5.66 -9.07
C TRP A 240 -15.54 -4.44 -8.49
N LEU A 241 -16.23 -3.64 -7.68
CA LEU A 241 -15.62 -2.50 -6.99
C LEU A 241 -14.57 -2.95 -5.97
N ALA A 242 -14.87 -4.00 -5.20
CA ALA A 242 -13.93 -4.58 -4.25
C ALA A 242 -12.66 -5.10 -4.96
N ALA A 243 -12.83 -5.81 -6.08
CA ALA A 243 -11.73 -6.34 -6.86
C ALA A 243 -10.85 -5.24 -7.47
N ALA A 244 -11.46 -4.22 -8.10
CA ALA A 244 -10.71 -3.09 -8.63
C ALA A 244 -9.97 -2.33 -7.52
N GLY A 245 -10.65 -2.06 -6.40
CA GLY A 245 -10.07 -1.43 -5.22
C GLY A 245 -8.90 -2.23 -4.61
N GLN A 246 -8.96 -3.57 -4.67
CA GLN A 246 -7.85 -4.42 -4.26
C GLN A 246 -6.63 -4.29 -5.19
N ILE A 247 -6.83 -4.30 -6.51
CA ILE A 247 -5.72 -4.14 -7.49
C ILE A 247 -4.98 -2.83 -7.30
N PHE A 248 -5.72 -1.75 -7.04
CA PHE A 248 -5.15 -0.46 -6.71
C PHE A 248 -4.25 -0.51 -5.47
N PHE A 249 -4.76 -1.10 -4.40
CA PHE A 249 -4.04 -1.15 -3.14
C PHE A 249 -2.84 -2.07 -3.20
N THR A 250 -2.98 -3.27 -3.78
CA THR A 250 -1.91 -4.27 -3.82
C THR A 250 -0.76 -3.85 -4.72
N LEU A 251 -1.02 -3.17 -5.83
CA LEU A 251 0.06 -2.72 -6.72
C LEU A 251 0.66 -1.38 -6.29
N SER A 252 0.12 -0.72 -5.28
CA SER A 252 0.51 0.65 -4.89
C SER A 252 0.51 1.63 -6.08
N VAL A 253 -0.36 1.40 -7.06
CA VAL A 253 -0.58 2.31 -8.19
C VAL A 253 -1.59 3.38 -7.79
N GLY A 254 -1.51 4.55 -8.41
CA GLY A 254 -2.40 5.67 -8.11
C GLY A 254 -2.04 6.44 -6.84
N ILE A 255 -0.86 6.26 -6.24
CA ILE A 255 -0.44 7.07 -5.07
C ILE A 255 0.85 7.86 -5.31
N GLY A 256 1.54 7.68 -6.44
CA GLY A 256 2.74 8.44 -6.78
C GLY A 256 4.06 7.88 -6.21
N VAL A 257 4.02 6.74 -5.52
CA VAL A 257 5.22 6.03 -5.03
C VAL A 257 6.03 5.47 -6.20
N ILE A 258 5.38 4.73 -7.10
CA ILE A 258 6.05 4.15 -8.28
C ILE A 258 6.59 5.27 -9.18
N LEU A 259 5.77 6.29 -9.43
CA LEU A 259 6.18 7.51 -10.12
C LEU A 259 7.44 8.14 -9.50
N THR A 260 7.52 8.21 -8.17
CA THR A 260 8.70 8.74 -7.47
C THR A 260 9.92 7.84 -7.64
N TYR A 261 9.76 6.53 -7.48
CA TYR A 261 10.85 5.56 -7.65
C TYR A 261 11.41 5.54 -9.06
N ALA A 262 10.54 5.57 -10.08
CA ALA A 262 10.94 5.60 -11.47
C ALA A 262 11.63 6.93 -11.87
N SER A 263 11.48 8.01 -11.10
CA SER A 263 12.20 9.27 -11.34
C SER A 263 13.71 9.23 -11.10
N TYR A 264 14.20 8.15 -10.51
CA TYR A 264 15.64 7.89 -10.32
C TYR A 264 16.23 6.99 -11.43
N LEU A 265 15.42 6.65 -12.45
CA LEU A 265 15.88 5.97 -13.65
C LEU A 265 16.51 6.94 -14.65
N SER A 266 17.44 6.42 -15.45
CA SER A 266 17.95 7.09 -16.63
C SER A 266 16.95 6.97 -17.79
N LYS A 267 17.01 7.91 -18.75
CA LYS A 267 16.10 7.94 -19.90
C LYS A 267 16.11 6.63 -20.72
N GLY A 268 17.23 5.93 -20.76
CA GLY A 268 17.40 4.67 -21.49
C GLY A 268 17.01 3.41 -20.72
N ASP A 269 16.64 3.51 -19.44
CA ASP A 269 16.32 2.33 -18.63
C ASP A 269 14.93 1.78 -18.96
N ASP A 270 14.80 0.46 -19.02
CA ASP A 270 13.53 -0.21 -19.30
C ASP A 270 12.49 -0.01 -18.19
N VAL A 271 11.31 0.44 -18.59
CA VAL A 271 10.12 0.60 -17.73
C VAL A 271 9.05 -0.47 -17.96
N VAL A 272 9.10 -1.17 -19.10
CA VAL A 272 8.03 -2.06 -19.53
C VAL A 272 8.18 -3.43 -18.90
N LEU A 273 9.32 -4.08 -19.11
CA LEU A 273 9.59 -5.41 -18.56
C LEU A 273 9.85 -5.33 -17.05
N SER A 274 10.58 -4.31 -16.59
CA SER A 274 10.83 -4.05 -15.18
C SER A 274 9.53 -3.85 -14.41
N GLY A 275 8.63 -3.03 -14.94
CA GLY A 275 7.33 -2.78 -14.34
C GLY A 275 6.44 -4.04 -14.31
N LEU A 276 6.36 -4.78 -15.43
CA LEU A 276 5.60 -6.04 -15.47
C LEU A 276 6.17 -7.09 -14.52
N SER A 277 7.49 -7.14 -14.35
CA SER A 277 8.15 -8.05 -13.40
C SER A 277 7.77 -7.70 -11.96
N ALA A 278 7.71 -6.41 -11.63
CA ALA A 278 7.28 -5.95 -10.30
C ALA A 278 5.83 -6.33 -10.01
N VAL A 279 4.92 -6.09 -10.97
CA VAL A 279 3.51 -6.54 -10.89
C VAL A 279 3.42 -8.04 -10.71
N SER A 280 4.08 -8.81 -11.58
CA SER A 280 4.03 -10.28 -11.52
C SER A 280 4.56 -10.84 -10.21
N THR A 281 5.61 -10.21 -9.65
CA THR A 281 6.17 -10.56 -8.34
C THR A 281 5.14 -10.30 -7.22
N ASN A 282 4.44 -9.16 -7.28
CA ASN A 282 3.37 -8.84 -6.35
C ASN A 282 2.22 -9.84 -6.41
N GLU A 283 1.70 -10.12 -7.61
CA GLU A 283 0.58 -11.04 -7.81
C GLU A 283 0.92 -12.47 -7.37
N PHE A 284 2.17 -12.90 -7.57
CA PHE A 284 2.63 -14.18 -7.05
C PHE A 284 2.63 -14.20 -5.51
N ALA A 285 3.10 -13.15 -4.86
CA ALA A 285 3.05 -13.05 -3.40
C ALA A 285 1.62 -12.96 -2.86
N GLU A 286 0.73 -12.21 -3.50
CA GLU A 286 -0.67 -12.06 -3.08
C GLU A 286 -1.49 -13.33 -3.30
N VAL A 287 -1.61 -13.73 -4.57
CA VAL A 287 -2.59 -14.74 -4.98
C VAL A 287 -2.08 -16.14 -4.66
N VAL A 288 -0.79 -16.42 -4.92
CA VAL A 288 -0.23 -17.76 -4.70
C VAL A 288 0.14 -17.94 -3.24
N ILE A 289 0.96 -17.07 -2.67
CA ILE A 289 1.43 -17.25 -1.29
C ILE A 289 0.38 -16.83 -0.27
N GLY A 290 -0.04 -15.55 -0.27
CA GLY A 290 -1.01 -15.03 0.69
C GLY A 290 -2.35 -15.76 0.65
N GLY A 291 -2.88 -15.97 -0.56
CA GLY A 291 -4.09 -16.74 -0.81
C GLY A 291 -4.03 -18.18 -0.31
N SER A 292 -2.90 -18.88 -0.49
CA SER A 292 -2.75 -20.28 -0.07
C SER A 292 -2.44 -20.47 1.41
N ILE A 293 -2.02 -19.42 2.11
CA ILE A 293 -1.82 -19.48 3.57
C ILE A 293 -3.15 -19.27 4.28
N VAL A 294 -3.75 -18.10 4.10
CA VAL A 294 -4.70 -17.58 5.07
C VAL A 294 -6.09 -18.18 4.88
N ILE A 295 -6.59 -18.23 3.64
CA ILE A 295 -7.93 -18.77 3.36
C ILE A 295 -8.01 -20.27 3.67
N PRO A 296 -7.09 -21.12 3.17
CA PRO A 296 -7.14 -22.55 3.48
C PRO A 296 -6.99 -22.83 4.97
N ALA A 297 -6.08 -22.12 5.66
CA ALA A 297 -5.92 -22.27 7.10
C ALA A 297 -7.20 -21.88 7.85
N ALA A 298 -7.79 -20.72 7.54
CA ALA A 298 -9.05 -20.32 8.15
C ALA A 298 -10.18 -21.32 7.86
N PHE A 299 -10.24 -21.88 6.65
CA PHE A 299 -11.24 -22.88 6.27
C PHE A 299 -11.09 -24.17 7.06
N MET A 300 -9.87 -24.68 7.20
CA MET A 300 -9.61 -25.94 7.92
C MET A 300 -9.92 -25.84 9.43
N PHE A 301 -9.69 -24.66 10.04
CA PHE A 301 -9.88 -24.49 11.48
C PHE A 301 -11.25 -23.94 11.90
N PHE A 302 -11.92 -23.17 11.03
CA PHE A 302 -13.20 -22.52 11.34
C PHE A 302 -14.35 -22.90 10.39
N GLY A 303 -14.06 -23.63 9.31
CA GLY A 303 -15.05 -24.03 8.31
C GLY A 303 -15.48 -22.91 7.36
N PRO A 304 -16.35 -23.21 6.38
CA PRO A 304 -16.77 -22.27 5.34
C PRO A 304 -17.46 -21.02 5.91
N GLN A 305 -18.39 -21.20 6.86
CA GLN A 305 -19.07 -20.08 7.52
C GLN A 305 -18.12 -19.28 8.41
N GLY A 306 -17.16 -19.95 9.05
CA GLY A 306 -16.15 -19.30 9.89
C GLY A 306 -15.21 -18.41 9.09
N VAL A 307 -14.82 -18.81 7.88
CA VAL A 307 -13.98 -17.98 6.98
C VAL A 307 -14.65 -16.64 6.69
N GLU A 308 -15.93 -16.64 6.35
CA GLU A 308 -16.66 -15.39 6.11
C GLU A 308 -16.78 -14.54 7.37
N GLN A 309 -17.06 -15.14 8.53
CA GLN A 309 -17.17 -14.40 9.80
C GLN A 309 -15.84 -13.76 10.20
N VAL A 310 -14.74 -14.52 10.06
CA VAL A 310 -13.38 -14.02 10.28
C VAL A 310 -13.06 -12.89 9.30
N ALA A 311 -13.42 -13.02 8.03
CA ALA A 311 -13.21 -11.97 7.04
C ALA A 311 -14.01 -10.69 7.38
N ARG A 312 -15.26 -10.83 7.83
CA ARG A 312 -16.10 -9.71 8.26
C ARG A 312 -15.57 -9.00 9.52
N ALA A 313 -14.81 -9.69 10.37
CA ALA A 313 -14.12 -9.07 11.50
C ALA A 313 -12.98 -8.11 11.04
N GLY A 314 -12.55 -8.20 9.79
CA GLY A 314 -11.61 -7.28 9.15
C GLY A 314 -10.17 -7.80 9.08
N ALA A 315 -9.38 -7.14 8.23
CA ALA A 315 -8.01 -7.57 7.88
C ALA A 315 -7.07 -7.68 9.09
N PHE A 316 -7.18 -6.78 10.06
CA PHE A 316 -6.34 -6.84 11.27
C PHE A 316 -6.75 -7.96 12.21
N ASN A 317 -8.05 -8.26 12.36
CA ASN A 317 -8.49 -9.42 13.14
C ASN A 317 -7.96 -10.71 12.51
N LEU A 318 -8.01 -10.84 11.19
CA LEU A 318 -7.46 -12.00 10.51
C LEU A 318 -5.98 -12.22 10.84
N GLY A 319 -5.15 -11.17 10.73
CA GLY A 319 -3.70 -11.25 10.96
C GLY A 319 -3.28 -11.41 12.42
N PHE A 320 -3.95 -10.70 13.35
CA PHE A 320 -3.52 -10.56 14.74
C PHE A 320 -4.36 -11.37 15.74
N VAL A 321 -5.47 -11.96 15.31
CA VAL A 321 -6.34 -12.79 16.16
C VAL A 321 -6.44 -14.18 15.56
N THR A 322 -6.94 -14.29 14.34
CA THR A 322 -7.24 -15.59 13.72
C THR A 322 -5.98 -16.40 13.42
N MET A 323 -4.96 -15.80 12.77
CA MET A 323 -3.73 -16.53 12.44
C MET A 323 -2.96 -17.01 13.68
N PRO A 324 -2.76 -16.22 14.74
CA PRO A 324 -2.21 -16.71 16.00
C PRO A 324 -2.98 -17.90 16.58
N LEU A 325 -4.33 -17.85 16.58
CA LEU A 325 -5.17 -18.95 17.06
C LEU A 325 -5.00 -20.23 16.25
N ILE A 326 -4.81 -20.10 14.93
CA ILE A 326 -4.48 -21.24 14.07
C ILE A 326 -3.13 -21.82 14.47
N PHE A 327 -2.10 -20.98 14.63
CA PHE A 327 -0.76 -21.46 14.95
C PHE A 327 -0.67 -22.10 16.33
N GLU A 328 -1.41 -21.64 17.33
CA GLU A 328 -1.50 -22.29 18.65
C GLU A 328 -1.99 -23.75 18.56
N ARG A 329 -2.70 -24.11 17.49
CA ARG A 329 -3.23 -25.46 17.26
C ARG A 329 -2.33 -26.32 16.36
N VAL A 330 -1.17 -25.80 15.97
CA VAL A 330 -0.23 -26.47 15.06
C VAL A 330 1.06 -26.78 15.80
N ILE A 331 1.65 -27.96 15.56
CA ILE A 331 2.96 -28.31 16.11
C ILE A 331 4.00 -27.26 15.66
N MET A 332 4.82 -26.80 16.60
CA MET A 332 5.74 -25.65 16.44
C MET A 332 5.02 -24.31 16.16
N GLY A 333 3.81 -24.14 16.70
CA GLY A 333 2.99 -22.93 16.55
C GLY A 333 3.73 -21.62 16.80
N ALA A 334 4.48 -21.53 17.89
CA ALA A 334 5.27 -20.34 18.23
C ALA A 334 6.30 -19.95 17.13
N PHE A 335 6.94 -20.94 16.51
CA PHE A 335 7.87 -20.70 15.39
C PHE A 335 7.13 -20.16 14.17
N PHE A 336 6.03 -20.81 13.76
CA PHE A 336 5.22 -20.37 12.61
C PHE A 336 4.58 -18.99 12.84
N GLY A 337 4.10 -18.71 14.06
CA GLY A 337 3.62 -17.40 14.46
C GLY A 337 4.72 -16.34 14.37
N CYS A 338 5.93 -16.64 14.86
CA CYS A 338 7.06 -15.71 14.78
C CYS A 338 7.40 -15.35 13.32
N ILE A 339 7.56 -16.34 12.44
CA ILE A 339 7.89 -16.08 11.04
C ILE A 339 6.73 -15.45 10.25
N TRP A 340 5.47 -15.72 10.62
CA TRP A 340 4.30 -15.04 10.06
C TRP A 340 4.35 -13.54 10.34
N PHE A 341 4.59 -13.15 11.59
CA PHE A 341 4.66 -11.75 11.95
C PHE A 341 5.93 -11.08 11.46
N LEU A 342 7.06 -11.79 11.35
CA LEU A 342 8.26 -11.27 10.68
C LEU A 342 8.03 -11.07 9.19
N LEU A 343 7.30 -11.98 8.52
CA LEU A 343 6.90 -11.78 7.12
C LEU A 343 6.04 -10.53 6.97
N LEU A 344 5.05 -10.34 7.84
CA LEU A 344 4.22 -9.12 7.83
C LEU A 344 5.04 -7.87 8.14
N PHE A 345 6.03 -7.95 9.02
CA PHE A 345 6.94 -6.84 9.32
C PHE A 345 7.82 -6.48 8.12
N LEU A 346 8.38 -7.48 7.43
CA LEU A 346 9.20 -7.27 6.23
C LEU A 346 8.37 -6.67 5.08
N ALA A 347 7.12 -7.13 4.90
CA ALA A 347 6.17 -6.53 3.96
C ALA A 347 5.80 -5.09 4.38
N GLY A 348 5.63 -4.88 5.68
CA GLY A 348 5.34 -3.58 6.27
C GLY A 348 6.45 -2.56 6.02
N ILE A 349 7.68 -2.88 6.44
CA ILE A 349 8.83 -1.96 6.36
C ILE A 349 9.23 -1.60 4.93
N THR A 350 9.13 -2.55 4.00
CA THR A 350 9.42 -2.28 2.58
C THR A 350 8.38 -1.34 1.96
N SER A 351 7.11 -1.46 2.38
CA SER A 351 6.05 -0.53 1.98
C SER A 351 6.18 0.85 2.64
N SER A 352 6.41 0.94 3.94
CA SER A 352 6.45 2.23 4.66
C SER A 352 7.63 3.12 4.25
N VAL A 353 8.82 2.55 4.00
CA VAL A 353 9.94 3.34 3.45
C VAL A 353 9.63 3.89 2.05
N SER A 354 8.79 3.20 1.28
CA SER A 354 8.36 3.65 -0.04
C SER A 354 7.35 4.80 0.03
N LEU A 355 6.42 4.73 0.99
CA LEU A 355 5.41 5.77 1.23
C LEU A 355 6.04 7.10 1.70
N ALA A 356 7.17 7.03 2.40
CA ALA A 356 7.91 8.21 2.82
C ALA A 356 8.63 8.94 1.67
N GLN A 357 9.07 8.19 0.65
CA GLN A 357 9.97 8.71 -0.38
C GLN A 357 9.38 9.89 -1.18
N PRO A 358 8.09 9.92 -1.60
CA PRO A 358 7.51 11.08 -2.28
C PRO A 358 7.64 12.39 -1.49
N ALA A 359 7.41 12.37 -0.17
CA ALA A 359 7.53 13.57 0.66
C ALA A 359 9.00 14.03 0.80
N VAL A 360 9.94 13.09 0.95
CA VAL A 360 11.37 13.41 1.01
C VAL A 360 11.88 13.93 -0.33
N ALA A 361 11.52 13.29 -1.44
CA ALA A 361 11.87 13.70 -2.80
C ALA A 361 11.33 15.09 -3.13
N PHE A 362 10.12 15.44 -2.66
CA PHE A 362 9.56 16.78 -2.83
C PHE A 362 10.44 17.86 -2.18
N LEU A 363 10.92 17.62 -0.96
CA LEU A 363 11.81 18.55 -0.25
C LEU A 363 13.19 18.64 -0.92
N GLU A 364 13.72 17.53 -1.42
CA GLU A 364 15.00 17.49 -2.14
C GLU A 364 14.91 18.23 -3.49
N ASP A 365 13.91 17.92 -4.32
CA ASP A 365 13.82 18.36 -5.72
C ASP A 365 13.24 19.77 -5.89
N GLU A 366 12.24 20.12 -5.07
CA GLU A 366 11.51 21.39 -5.23
C GLU A 366 12.05 22.51 -4.33
N PHE A 367 12.69 22.17 -3.22
CA PHE A 367 13.27 23.13 -2.28
C PHE A 367 14.81 23.14 -2.23
N ASP A 368 15.47 22.17 -2.88
CA ASP A 368 16.92 21.94 -2.83
C ASP A 368 17.45 21.73 -1.40
N ILE A 369 16.68 21.03 -0.57
CA ILE A 369 17.10 20.65 0.77
C ILE A 369 18.02 19.42 0.68
N SER A 370 19.03 19.31 1.55
CA SER A 370 19.88 18.12 1.61
C SER A 370 19.13 16.94 2.23
N ARG A 371 19.41 15.69 1.78
CA ARG A 371 18.75 14.48 2.29
C ARG A 371 18.67 14.42 3.82
N PRO A 372 19.75 14.60 4.59
CA PRO A 372 19.67 14.54 6.06
C PRO A 372 18.62 15.49 6.62
N ARG A 373 18.58 16.73 6.12
CA ARG A 373 17.60 17.73 6.56
C ARG A 373 16.18 17.38 6.11
N ALA A 374 16.00 16.92 4.88
CA ALA A 374 14.70 16.50 4.37
C ALA A 374 14.12 15.33 5.19
N VAL A 375 14.95 14.35 5.52
CA VAL A 375 14.58 13.19 6.35
C VAL A 375 14.30 13.59 7.80
N THR A 376 15.09 14.50 8.38
CA THR A 376 14.79 15.03 9.73
C THR A 376 13.47 15.80 9.76
N ILE A 377 13.20 16.66 8.78
CA ILE A 377 11.92 17.38 8.68
C ILE A 377 10.77 16.38 8.54
N PHE A 378 10.90 15.42 7.63
CA PHE A 378 9.90 14.36 7.44
C PHE A 378 9.68 13.57 8.73
N GLY A 379 10.74 13.15 9.41
CA GLY A 379 10.67 12.39 10.65
C GLY A 379 9.98 13.15 11.78
N ILE A 380 10.32 14.43 12.00
CA ILE A 380 9.66 15.25 13.04
C ILE A 380 8.17 15.43 12.72
N VAL A 381 7.85 15.80 11.48
CA VAL A 381 6.46 16.05 11.07
C VAL A 381 5.63 14.78 11.16
N THR A 382 6.12 13.67 10.59
CA THR A 382 5.37 12.40 10.62
C THR A 382 5.28 11.81 12.02
N PHE A 383 6.30 11.94 12.86
CA PHE A 383 6.21 11.51 14.26
C PHE A 383 5.05 12.20 14.98
N LEU A 384 4.86 13.51 14.79
CA LEU A 384 3.74 14.25 15.37
C LEU A 384 2.39 13.82 14.75
N LEU A 385 2.36 13.61 13.42
CA LEU A 385 1.15 13.22 12.72
C LEU A 385 0.71 11.77 13.02
N CYS A 386 1.62 10.88 13.42
CA CYS A 386 1.29 9.51 13.86
C CYS A 386 0.51 9.48 15.20
N GLN A 387 0.66 10.49 16.06
CA GLN A 387 0.13 10.45 17.43
C GLN A 387 -1.40 10.26 17.50
N PRO A 388 -2.23 10.96 16.70
CA PRO A 388 -3.67 10.71 16.66
C PRO A 388 -4.04 9.27 16.31
N SER A 389 -3.33 8.62 15.38
CA SER A 389 -3.56 7.21 15.01
C SER A 389 -3.32 6.24 16.17
N ILE A 390 -2.42 6.61 17.08
CA ILE A 390 -2.04 5.80 18.23
C ILE A 390 -3.01 6.03 19.40
N PHE A 391 -3.16 7.28 19.84
CA PHE A 391 -3.92 7.60 21.05
C PHE A 391 -5.44 7.63 20.83
N LEU A 392 -5.89 7.83 19.60
CA LEU A 392 -7.31 7.90 19.24
C LEU A 392 -7.72 6.75 18.32
N LEU A 393 -7.02 5.61 18.40
CA LEU A 393 -7.29 4.40 17.61
C LEU A 393 -8.76 3.97 17.71
N SER A 394 -9.33 3.96 18.91
CA SER A 394 -10.74 3.58 19.16
C SER A 394 -11.76 4.60 18.64
N LYS A 395 -11.32 5.79 18.22
CA LYS A 395 -12.17 6.90 17.76
C LYS A 395 -12.29 6.97 16.24
N GLY A 396 -11.80 5.96 15.52
CA GLY A 396 -11.95 5.85 14.07
C GLY A 396 -10.94 6.68 13.26
N VAL A 397 -9.89 7.23 13.89
CA VAL A 397 -8.87 8.03 13.19
C VAL A 397 -8.20 7.23 12.07
N VAL A 398 -7.76 6.00 12.36
CA VAL A 398 -7.12 5.12 11.36
C VAL A 398 -8.07 4.83 10.20
N ASN A 399 -9.35 4.61 10.46
CA ASN A 399 -10.34 4.35 9.41
C ASN A 399 -10.51 5.54 8.47
N GLU A 400 -10.51 6.77 9.00
CA GLU A 400 -10.59 7.98 8.18
C GLU A 400 -9.31 8.20 7.36
N LEU A 401 -8.13 7.98 7.95
CA LEU A 401 -6.86 8.09 7.22
C LEU A 401 -6.76 7.06 6.09
N ASP A 402 -7.11 5.80 6.36
CA ASP A 402 -7.11 4.71 5.38
C ASP A 402 -8.12 4.96 4.26
N PHE A 403 -9.31 5.45 4.60
CA PHE A 403 -10.33 5.78 3.61
C PHE A 403 -9.88 6.92 2.68
N TRP A 404 -9.51 8.08 3.23
CA TRP A 404 -9.18 9.25 2.41
C TRP A 404 -7.85 9.06 1.66
N GLY A 405 -6.84 8.50 2.32
CA GLY A 405 -5.51 8.28 1.73
C GLY A 405 -5.44 7.02 0.88
N GLY A 406 -5.75 5.86 1.45
CA GLY A 406 -5.56 4.53 0.87
C GLY A 406 -6.70 4.00 -0.01
N THR A 407 -7.84 4.70 -0.07
CA THR A 407 -8.97 4.33 -0.94
C THR A 407 -9.33 5.45 -1.92
N PHE A 408 -9.73 6.63 -1.42
CA PHE A 408 -10.25 7.70 -2.28
C PHE A 408 -9.14 8.41 -3.09
N CYS A 409 -8.10 8.93 -2.43
CA CYS A 409 -7.02 9.65 -3.10
C CYS A 409 -6.31 8.79 -4.14
N LEU A 410 -6.22 7.49 -3.88
CA LEU A 410 -5.61 6.52 -4.79
C LEU A 410 -6.30 6.50 -6.15
N VAL A 411 -7.62 6.25 -6.18
CA VAL A 411 -8.39 6.20 -7.43
C VAL A 411 -8.44 7.58 -8.10
N LEU A 412 -8.55 8.65 -7.30
CA LEU A 412 -8.59 10.02 -7.80
C LEU A 412 -7.28 10.40 -8.52
N PHE A 413 -6.14 10.08 -7.94
CA PHE A 413 -4.84 10.38 -8.54
C PHE A 413 -4.57 9.52 -9.78
N ALA A 414 -4.89 8.22 -9.73
CA ALA A 414 -4.83 7.34 -10.90
C ALA A 414 -5.64 7.88 -12.09
N THR A 415 -6.79 8.49 -11.81
CA THR A 415 -7.63 9.12 -12.83
C THR A 415 -6.93 10.32 -13.46
N PHE A 416 -6.36 11.21 -12.63
CA PHE A 416 -5.66 12.38 -13.14
C PHE A 416 -4.40 12.04 -13.94
N GLU A 417 -3.58 11.11 -13.46
CA GLU A 417 -2.36 10.72 -14.17
C GLU A 417 -2.67 10.00 -15.49
N THR A 418 -3.70 9.15 -15.52
CA THR A 418 -4.11 8.45 -16.75
C THR A 418 -4.61 9.45 -17.80
N ILE A 419 -5.47 10.40 -17.42
CA ILE A 419 -5.95 11.45 -18.33
C ILE A 419 -4.79 12.31 -18.81
N LEU A 420 -3.88 12.68 -17.90
CA LEU A 420 -2.71 13.48 -18.24
C LEU A 420 -1.80 12.74 -19.23
N PHE A 421 -1.55 11.45 -19.01
CA PHE A 421 -0.70 10.61 -19.86
C PHE A 421 -1.33 10.36 -21.24
N ALA A 422 -2.58 9.90 -21.27
CA ALA A 422 -3.22 9.46 -22.50
C ALA A 422 -3.78 10.60 -23.36
N TRP A 423 -4.40 11.61 -22.74
CA TRP A 423 -5.17 12.64 -23.46
C TRP A 423 -4.45 13.98 -23.55
N VAL A 424 -3.84 14.45 -22.46
CA VAL A 424 -3.21 15.77 -22.42
C VAL A 424 -1.80 15.75 -23.01
N PHE A 425 -0.95 14.84 -22.55
CA PHE A 425 0.38 14.62 -23.13
C PHE A 425 0.30 14.00 -24.52
N GLY A 426 -0.76 13.21 -24.74
CA GLY A 426 -1.14 12.63 -26.01
C GLY A 426 -0.57 11.22 -26.18
N MET A 427 -1.47 10.27 -26.48
CA MET A 427 -1.15 8.84 -26.54
C MET A 427 -0.01 8.49 -27.50
N GLU A 428 0.20 9.21 -28.61
CA GLU A 428 1.33 8.92 -29.52
C GLU A 428 2.69 9.22 -28.89
N ARG A 429 2.80 10.35 -28.18
CA ARG A 429 4.02 10.72 -27.45
C ARG A 429 4.23 9.79 -26.28
N ALA A 430 3.16 9.52 -25.52
CA ALA A 430 3.18 8.60 -24.41
C ALA A 430 3.59 7.17 -24.84
N TRP A 431 3.10 6.70 -26.00
CA TRP A 431 3.44 5.40 -26.59
C TRP A 431 4.86 5.33 -27.13
N THR A 432 5.43 6.46 -27.57
CA THR A 432 6.85 6.53 -27.93
C THR A 432 7.72 6.50 -26.67
N GLU A 433 7.35 7.27 -25.66
CA GLU A 433 8.07 7.37 -24.41
C GLU A 433 8.12 6.02 -23.68
N ILE A 434 6.99 5.33 -23.49
CA ILE A 434 6.95 3.99 -22.86
C ILE A 434 7.87 2.97 -23.54
N HIS A 435 8.08 3.08 -24.86
CA HIS A 435 8.94 2.16 -25.63
C HIS A 435 10.40 2.59 -25.72
N HIS A 436 10.73 3.81 -25.28
CA HIS A 436 12.11 4.27 -25.27
C HIS A 436 12.92 3.44 -24.26
N GLY A 437 13.98 2.77 -24.69
CA GLY A 437 14.79 1.89 -23.83
C GLY A 437 14.07 0.63 -23.33
N ALA A 438 12.91 0.29 -23.90
CA ALA A 438 12.13 -0.86 -23.46
C ALA A 438 12.70 -2.18 -24.00
N ASP A 439 12.86 -3.17 -23.12
CA ASP A 439 13.33 -4.51 -23.49
C ASP A 439 12.19 -5.39 -24.04
N MET A 440 10.95 -5.00 -23.75
CA MET A 440 9.75 -5.66 -24.25
C MET A 440 8.83 -4.62 -24.90
N ARG A 441 8.18 -5.02 -26.00
CA ARG A 441 7.13 -4.20 -26.63
C ARG A 441 5.82 -4.40 -25.89
N VAL A 442 5.17 -3.30 -25.54
CA VAL A 442 3.82 -3.32 -25.00
C VAL A 442 2.86 -3.79 -26.11
N PRO A 443 2.02 -4.81 -25.87
CA PRO A 443 1.07 -5.27 -26.88
C PRO A 443 0.15 -4.14 -27.34
N ARG A 444 -0.10 -4.03 -28.66
CA ARG A 444 -0.83 -2.89 -29.26
C ARG A 444 -2.24 -2.68 -28.68
N VAL A 445 -2.90 -3.75 -28.20
CA VAL A 445 -4.19 -3.66 -27.51
C VAL A 445 -4.14 -2.71 -26.30
N TYR A 446 -3.02 -2.66 -25.59
CA TYR A 446 -2.86 -1.78 -24.43
C TYR A 446 -2.81 -0.30 -24.80
N LYS A 447 -2.47 0.05 -26.05
CA LYS A 447 -2.62 1.43 -26.54
C LYS A 447 -4.08 1.87 -26.50
N PHE A 448 -5.00 0.98 -26.88
CA PHE A 448 -6.44 1.23 -26.79
C PHE A 448 -6.94 1.21 -25.34
N ILE A 449 -6.46 0.25 -24.53
CA ILE A 449 -6.83 0.14 -23.11
C ILE A 449 -6.43 1.40 -22.35
N ILE A 450 -5.16 1.81 -22.41
CA ILE A 450 -4.65 3.02 -21.74
C ILE A 450 -5.38 4.27 -22.24
N LYS A 451 -5.67 4.35 -23.55
CA LYS A 451 -6.29 5.54 -24.13
C LYS A 451 -7.77 5.68 -23.78
N TYR A 452 -8.53 4.60 -23.69
CA TYR A 452 -9.99 4.68 -23.55
C TYR A 452 -10.53 3.84 -22.40
N VAL A 453 -10.15 2.57 -22.30
CA VAL A 453 -10.74 1.65 -21.31
C VAL A 453 -10.37 2.08 -19.89
N THR A 454 -9.08 2.22 -19.58
CA THR A 454 -8.60 2.60 -18.25
C THR A 454 -9.21 3.92 -17.78
N PRO A 455 -9.10 5.07 -18.49
CA PRO A 455 -9.67 6.32 -18.00
C PRO A 455 -11.20 6.30 -17.84
N LEU A 456 -11.93 5.64 -18.74
CA LEU A 456 -13.39 5.54 -18.61
C LEU A 456 -13.80 4.64 -17.44
N PHE A 457 -13.08 3.54 -17.21
CA PHE A 457 -13.30 2.64 -16.08
C PHE A 457 -13.05 3.37 -14.76
N LEU A 458 -11.99 4.18 -14.68
CA LEU A 458 -11.67 5.02 -13.52
C LEU A 458 -12.76 6.05 -13.22
N LEU A 459 -13.22 6.76 -14.25
CA LEU A 459 -14.33 7.72 -14.13
C LEU A 459 -15.63 7.02 -13.70
N PHE A 460 -15.89 5.82 -14.21
CA PHE A 460 -17.05 5.03 -13.83
C PHE A 460 -16.99 4.60 -12.36
N ILE A 461 -15.85 4.07 -11.88
CA ILE A 461 -15.67 3.74 -10.46
C ILE A 461 -15.92 4.98 -9.61
N LEU A 462 -15.25 6.10 -9.91
CA LEU A 462 -15.38 7.31 -9.10
C LEU A 462 -16.83 7.82 -9.06
N GLY A 463 -17.52 7.83 -10.19
CA GLY A 463 -18.91 8.27 -10.28
C GLY A 463 -19.85 7.35 -9.50
N PHE A 464 -19.72 6.04 -9.66
CA PHE A 464 -20.57 5.06 -8.98
C PHE A 464 -20.31 5.00 -7.47
N TRP A 465 -19.03 5.03 -7.09
CA TRP A 465 -18.63 5.11 -5.69
C TRP A 465 -19.14 6.38 -5.01
N PHE A 466 -19.07 7.54 -5.70
CA PHE A 466 -19.57 8.80 -5.15
C PHE A 466 -21.07 8.70 -4.81
N TYR A 467 -21.84 8.04 -5.67
CA TYR A 467 -23.27 7.81 -5.47
C TYR A 467 -23.56 6.80 -4.34
N GLN A 468 -22.87 5.65 -4.32
CA GLN A 468 -23.17 4.57 -3.37
C GLN A 468 -22.60 4.82 -1.97
N ASP A 469 -21.30 5.11 -1.89
CA ASP A 469 -20.55 5.12 -0.63
C ASP A 469 -20.07 6.53 -0.25
N GLY A 470 -19.87 7.41 -1.23
CA GLY A 470 -19.41 8.78 -1.01
C GLY A 470 -20.37 9.60 -0.14
N ILE A 471 -21.66 9.64 -0.50
CA ILE A 471 -22.66 10.41 0.27
C ILE A 471 -22.83 9.86 1.70
N PRO A 472 -23.05 8.56 1.94
CA PRO A 472 -23.11 8.01 3.30
C PRO A 472 -21.87 8.30 4.14
N THR A 473 -20.68 8.24 3.54
CA THR A 473 -19.41 8.48 4.24
C THR A 473 -19.23 9.95 4.60
N LEU A 474 -19.57 10.87 3.69
CA LEU A 474 -19.59 12.31 3.95
C LEU A 474 -20.57 12.65 5.08
N MET A 475 -21.73 12.01 5.10
CA MET A 475 -22.76 12.19 6.12
C MET A 475 -22.48 11.43 7.43
N MET A 476 -21.36 10.71 7.53
CA MET A 476 -20.95 9.96 8.73
C MET A 476 -22.03 9.00 9.27
N LYS A 477 -22.81 8.36 8.36
CA LYS A 477 -23.94 7.51 8.76
C LYS A 477 -23.51 6.31 9.62
N SER A 478 -22.31 5.79 9.40
CA SER A 478 -21.72 4.64 10.11
C SER A 478 -20.90 5.03 11.35
N VAL A 479 -20.77 6.33 11.66
CA VAL A 479 -19.93 6.80 12.78
C VAL A 479 -20.80 7.03 14.02
N PRO A 480 -20.47 6.41 15.17
CA PRO A 480 -21.13 6.66 16.45
C PRO A 480 -21.12 8.15 16.80
N GLN A 481 -22.24 8.66 17.33
CA GLN A 481 -22.38 10.10 17.62
C GLN A 481 -21.27 10.64 18.54
N ALA A 482 -20.80 9.82 19.48
CA ALA A 482 -19.72 10.17 20.41
C ALA A 482 -18.36 10.37 19.72
N ASP A 483 -18.11 9.74 18.58
CA ASP A 483 -16.82 9.78 17.89
C ASP A 483 -16.80 10.81 16.75
N ARG A 484 -17.96 11.34 16.35
CA ARG A 484 -18.10 12.37 15.30
C ARG A 484 -17.19 13.59 15.48
N PRO A 485 -17.00 14.16 16.68
CA PRO A 485 -16.10 15.31 16.85
C PRO A 485 -14.65 14.98 16.47
N VAL A 486 -14.17 13.79 16.83
CA VAL A 486 -12.81 13.33 16.50
C VAL A 486 -12.69 13.09 15.01
N VAL A 487 -13.67 12.42 14.40
CA VAL A 487 -13.72 12.20 12.94
C VAL A 487 -13.71 13.52 12.16
N LEU A 488 -14.51 14.51 12.58
CA LEU A 488 -14.52 15.83 11.96
C LEU A 488 -13.18 16.55 12.12
N ALA A 489 -12.55 16.46 13.30
CA ALA A 489 -11.22 17.02 13.53
C ALA A 489 -10.15 16.34 12.65
N THR A 490 -10.21 15.01 12.46
CA THR A 490 -9.34 14.26 11.56
C THR A 490 -9.52 14.72 10.11
N ARG A 491 -10.76 14.86 9.63
CA ARG A 491 -11.05 15.37 8.28
C ARG A 491 -10.56 16.80 8.08
N ALA A 492 -10.77 17.67 9.06
CA ALA A 492 -10.23 19.04 9.02
C ALA A 492 -8.70 19.03 8.96
N GLY A 493 -8.04 18.18 9.76
CA GLY A 493 -6.60 17.98 9.74
C GLY A 493 -6.08 17.52 8.37
N LEU A 494 -6.76 16.57 7.72
CA LEU A 494 -6.43 16.12 6.36
C LEU A 494 -6.56 17.25 5.33
N ILE A 495 -7.63 18.05 5.39
CA ILE A 495 -7.81 19.22 4.52
C ILE A 495 -6.68 20.23 4.74
N ILE A 496 -6.35 20.55 6.00
CA ILE A 496 -5.26 21.46 6.35
C ILE A 496 -3.93 20.93 5.80
N LEU A 497 -3.64 19.64 5.97
CA LEU A 497 -2.43 19.01 5.44
C LEU A 497 -2.35 19.14 3.91
N PHE A 498 -3.45 18.86 3.20
CA PHE A 498 -3.52 19.02 1.74
C PHE A 498 -3.30 20.48 1.30
N LEU A 499 -3.88 21.45 2.03
CA LEU A 499 -3.70 22.88 1.77
C LEU A 499 -2.26 23.34 2.04
N ILE A 500 -1.62 22.84 3.10
CA ILE A 500 -0.20 23.10 3.40
C ILE A 500 0.67 22.58 2.26
N LEU A 501 0.48 21.35 1.81
CA LEU A 501 1.25 20.78 0.70
C LEU A 501 1.01 21.58 -0.60
N SER A 502 -0.22 21.98 -0.87
CA SER A 502 -0.56 22.84 -2.01
C SER A 502 0.13 24.20 -1.92
N TYR A 503 0.18 24.80 -0.73
CA TYR A 503 0.90 26.04 -0.49
C TYR A 503 2.42 25.87 -0.66
N LEU A 504 3.00 24.77 -0.18
CA LEU A 504 4.41 24.46 -0.40
C LEU A 504 4.75 24.33 -1.89
N VAL A 505 3.89 23.67 -2.69
CA VAL A 505 4.01 23.64 -4.16
C VAL A 505 3.96 25.06 -4.75
N HIS A 506 3.07 25.92 -4.26
CA HIS A 506 3.04 27.33 -4.68
C HIS A 506 4.36 28.06 -4.38
N VAL A 507 4.88 27.91 -3.16
CA VAL A 507 6.14 28.54 -2.71
C VAL A 507 7.33 28.06 -3.55
N ALA A 508 7.44 26.75 -3.78
CA ALA A 508 8.51 26.17 -4.59
C ALA A 508 8.55 26.76 -6.01
N TRP A 509 7.40 26.82 -6.69
CA TRP A 509 7.31 27.41 -8.03
C TRP A 509 7.58 28.92 -8.04
N ARG A 510 7.14 29.65 -7.00
CA ARG A 510 7.44 31.08 -6.87
C ARG A 510 8.94 31.33 -6.71
N LYS A 511 9.64 30.51 -5.92
CA LYS A 511 11.10 30.55 -5.76
C LYS A 511 11.83 30.28 -7.07
N LYS A 512 11.44 29.22 -7.80
CA LYS A 512 12.01 28.87 -9.13
C LYS A 512 11.82 30.01 -10.15
N ARG A 513 10.63 30.62 -10.21
CA ARG A 513 10.36 31.78 -11.09
C ARG A 513 11.22 33.00 -10.75
N ARG A 514 11.37 33.34 -9.47
CA ARG A 514 12.24 34.45 -9.03
C ARG A 514 13.69 34.21 -9.42
N ALA A 515 14.19 32.98 -9.25
CA ALA A 515 15.55 32.61 -9.64
C ALA A 515 15.76 32.71 -11.16
N ALA A 516 14.78 32.30 -11.97
CA ALA A 516 14.82 32.42 -13.43
C ALA A 516 14.84 33.89 -13.88
N ASN A 517 13.97 34.74 -13.32
CA ASN A 517 13.93 36.16 -13.64
C ASN A 517 15.22 36.89 -13.25
N PHE A 518 15.84 36.51 -12.13
CA PHE A 518 17.12 37.10 -11.70
C PHE A 518 18.30 36.70 -12.60
N LYS A 519 18.29 35.47 -13.15
CA LYS A 519 19.28 35.04 -14.15
C LYS A 519 19.07 35.72 -15.50
N GLY A 520 17.81 35.88 -15.93
CA GLY A 520 17.46 36.56 -17.19
C GLY A 520 17.64 38.08 -17.17
N ALA A 521 17.69 38.71 -15.98
CA ALA A 521 18.03 40.14 -15.84
C ALA A 521 19.54 40.41 -15.80
N LYS A 522 20.37 39.36 -15.72
CA LYS A 522 21.85 39.42 -15.70
C LYS A 522 22.50 38.95 -17.01
N ALA A 523 21.71 38.36 -17.91
CA ALA A 523 22.09 38.02 -19.28
C ALA A 523 21.54 39.09 -20.21
#